data_AF-D6K2B1-F1
#
_entry.id   AF-D6K2B1-F1
#
_cell.length_a   1.000
_cell.length_b   1.000
_cell.length_c   1.000
_cell.angle_alpha   90.00
_cell.angle_beta   90.00
_cell.angle_gamma   90.00
#
_symmetry.space_group_name_H-M   'P 1'
#
loop_
_entity.id
_entity.type
_entity.pdbx_description
1 polymer ?
#
loop_
_entity_poly.entity_id
_entity_poly.type
_entity_poly.pdbx_seq_one_letter_code
_entity_poly.pdbx_strand_id
1 'polypeptide(L)'
;GVIKGRLRRLLPPLWAFAAVLLPLMLYAGWNPARDPDLGGVRGLPKLLEYVVPVGAPPYPASLGSDSGLLDVTWPDDAAGPLWYLRAYLWFVLASPLLLRAFRRAPWPTLLAPLALTAVVGTGFVTIPGETGDAVTDFAVYGGCWILGFAHHEGMLRRIPRYAAVSCAVLVMAFGLWWASGHLGPEGWDLNDIPLAQATWSFGVVVILLQYSPSWRELPP
;
A
#
# COMPACT_ATOMS: atom_id res chain seq x y z
N GLY A 1 7.37 -16.45 16.57
CA GLY A 1 8.10 -15.66 15.57
C GLY A 1 7.32 -14.39 15.22
N VAL A 2 8.03 -13.30 14.90
CA VAL A 2 7.43 -11.97 14.61
C VAL A 2 6.41 -12.04 13.47
N ILE A 3 6.69 -12.81 12.41
CA ILE A 3 5.78 -13.01 11.27
C ILE A 3 4.45 -13.61 11.73
N LYS A 4 4.48 -14.76 12.43
CA LYS A 4 3.28 -15.40 13.00
C LYS A 4 2.46 -14.44 13.87
N GLY A 5 3.14 -13.60 14.67
CA GLY A 5 2.49 -12.61 15.52
C GLY A 5 1.86 -11.43 14.77
N ARG A 6 2.41 -11.05 13.61
CA ARG A 6 1.81 -10.03 12.72
C ARG A 6 0.63 -10.60 11.96
N LEU A 7 0.77 -11.81 11.40
CA LEU A 7 -0.33 -12.51 10.71
C LEU A 7 -1.54 -12.74 11.62
N ARG A 8 -1.32 -13.14 12.88
CA ARG A 8 -2.40 -13.31 13.85
C ARG A 8 -3.13 -12.01 14.22
N ARG A 9 -2.51 -10.85 14.00
CA ARG A 9 -3.16 -9.54 14.22
C ARG A 9 -3.84 -9.00 12.96
N LEU A 10 -3.39 -9.43 11.78
CA LEU A 10 -3.90 -8.99 10.49
C LEU A 10 -5.09 -9.83 10.00
N LEU A 11 -4.94 -11.15 10.04
CA LEU A 11 -5.90 -12.06 9.39
C LEU A 11 -7.26 -12.14 10.09
N PRO A 12 -7.38 -12.17 11.44
CA PRO A 12 -8.69 -12.25 12.06
C PRO A 12 -9.60 -11.04 11.79
N PRO A 13 -9.12 -9.77 11.84
CA PRO A 13 -9.91 -8.63 11.40
C PRO A 13 -10.33 -8.72 9.93
N LEU A 14 -9.42 -9.14 9.03
CA LEU A 14 -9.76 -9.39 7.63
C LEU A 14 -10.89 -10.42 7.51
N TRP A 15 -10.80 -11.54 8.21
CA TRP A 15 -11.83 -12.58 8.15
C TRP A 15 -13.17 -12.10 8.67
N ALA A 16 -13.19 -11.33 9.77
CA ALA A 16 -14.40 -10.74 10.29
C ALA A 16 -15.03 -9.76 9.28
N PHE A 17 -14.22 -8.93 8.64
CA PHE A 17 -14.67 -8.01 7.61
C PHE A 17 -15.20 -8.75 6.36
N ALA A 18 -14.44 -9.72 5.87
CA ALA A 18 -14.82 -10.56 4.73
C ALA A 18 -16.11 -11.35 4.99
N ALA A 19 -16.32 -11.83 6.23
CA ALA A 19 -17.52 -12.55 6.62
C ALA A 19 -18.80 -11.68 6.57
N VAL A 20 -18.67 -10.35 6.57
CA VAL A 20 -19.79 -9.42 6.38
C VAL A 20 -19.86 -8.96 4.94
N LEU A 21 -18.72 -8.57 4.37
CA LEU A 21 -18.63 -7.95 3.06
C LEU A 21 -19.02 -8.89 1.93
N LEU A 22 -18.50 -10.13 1.93
CA LEU A 22 -18.78 -11.10 0.88
C LEU A 22 -20.28 -11.43 0.80
N PRO A 23 -20.97 -11.77 1.91
CA PRO A 23 -22.42 -11.98 1.86
C PRO A 23 -23.19 -10.75 1.38
N LEU A 24 -22.75 -9.54 1.77
CA LEU A 24 -23.42 -8.31 1.34
C LEU A 24 -23.30 -8.09 -0.17
N MET A 25 -22.12 -8.32 -0.75
CA MET A 25 -21.92 -8.24 -2.20
C MET A 25 -22.74 -9.29 -2.94
N LEU A 26 -22.74 -10.55 -2.46
CA LEU A 26 -23.56 -11.61 -3.05
C LEU A 26 -25.06 -11.29 -2.97
N TYR A 27 -25.52 -10.74 -1.83
CA TYR A 27 -26.91 -10.30 -1.64
C TYR A 27 -27.28 -9.13 -2.56
N ALA A 28 -26.37 -8.19 -2.77
CA ALA A 28 -26.54 -7.05 -3.68
C ALA A 28 -26.47 -7.46 -5.17
N GLY A 29 -26.31 -8.75 -5.48
CA GLY A 29 -26.42 -9.30 -6.83
C GLY A 29 -25.09 -9.68 -7.48
N TRP A 30 -23.97 -9.58 -6.76
CA TRP A 30 -22.68 -9.99 -7.31
C TRP A 30 -22.64 -11.51 -7.52
N ASN A 31 -22.20 -11.93 -8.70
CA ASN A 31 -22.04 -13.34 -9.02
C ASN A 31 -20.61 -13.62 -9.51
N PRO A 32 -19.69 -14.02 -8.62
CA PRO A 32 -18.29 -14.30 -8.96
C PRO A 32 -18.12 -15.31 -10.09
N ALA A 33 -19.03 -16.29 -10.23
CA ALA A 33 -18.93 -17.32 -11.26
C ALA A 33 -19.26 -16.81 -12.67
N ARG A 34 -19.95 -15.66 -12.77
CA ARG A 34 -20.34 -15.00 -14.03
C ARG A 34 -19.67 -13.65 -14.25
N ASP A 35 -18.83 -13.24 -13.31
CA ASP A 35 -18.09 -11.99 -13.37
C ASP A 35 -17.02 -12.06 -14.49
N PRO A 36 -17.12 -11.22 -15.52
CA PRO A 36 -16.14 -11.16 -16.60
C PRO A 36 -14.74 -10.79 -16.09
N ASP A 37 -14.65 -9.91 -15.10
CA ASP A 37 -13.39 -9.37 -14.57
C ASP A 37 -12.66 -10.41 -13.72
N LEU A 38 -13.42 -11.33 -13.09
CA LEU A 38 -12.85 -12.48 -12.39
C LEU A 38 -12.40 -13.59 -13.34
N GLY A 39 -12.89 -13.62 -14.58
CA GLY A 39 -12.73 -14.76 -15.49
C GLY A 39 -13.71 -15.90 -15.23
N GLY A 40 -14.87 -15.59 -14.63
CA GLY A 40 -15.95 -16.53 -14.33
C GLY A 40 -15.56 -17.67 -13.39
N VAL A 41 -16.05 -18.88 -13.65
CA VAL A 41 -15.84 -20.07 -12.79
C VAL A 41 -14.36 -20.37 -12.52
N ARG A 42 -13.47 -20.11 -13.49
CA ARG A 42 -12.03 -20.33 -13.34
C ARG A 42 -11.38 -19.33 -12.38
N GLY A 43 -12.02 -18.19 -12.16
CA GLY A 43 -11.59 -17.14 -11.25
C GLY A 43 -12.03 -17.32 -9.81
N LEU A 44 -12.96 -18.23 -9.53
CA LEU A 44 -13.46 -18.51 -8.16
C LEU A 44 -12.35 -18.77 -7.13
N PRO A 45 -11.21 -19.43 -7.45
CA PRO A 45 -10.12 -19.58 -6.50
C PRO A 45 -9.56 -18.25 -5.97
N LYS A 46 -9.69 -17.13 -6.69
CA LYS A 46 -9.28 -15.80 -6.21
C LYS A 46 -10.06 -15.36 -4.97
N LEU A 47 -11.25 -15.91 -4.71
CA LEU A 47 -11.98 -15.64 -3.47
C LEU A 47 -11.23 -16.14 -2.22
N LEU A 48 -10.24 -17.04 -2.37
CA LEU A 48 -9.36 -17.44 -1.27
C LEU A 48 -8.48 -16.28 -0.78
N GLU A 49 -8.36 -15.19 -1.54
CA GLU A 49 -7.62 -13.99 -1.15
C GLU A 49 -8.29 -13.23 0.00
N TYR A 50 -9.60 -13.43 0.21
CA TYR A 50 -10.29 -12.99 1.43
C TYR A 50 -9.87 -13.76 2.69
N VAL A 51 -9.27 -14.95 2.51
CA VAL A 51 -8.71 -15.74 3.62
C VAL A 51 -7.22 -15.44 3.81
N VAL A 52 -6.46 -15.46 2.71
CA VAL A 52 -5.03 -15.14 2.70
C VAL A 52 -4.75 -14.15 1.57
N PRO A 53 -4.51 -12.86 1.87
CA PRO A 53 -4.42 -11.80 0.86
C PRO A 53 -3.04 -11.82 0.18
N VAL A 54 -2.74 -12.88 -0.55
CA VAL A 54 -1.55 -12.97 -1.42
C VAL A 54 -1.73 -12.05 -2.62
N GLY A 55 -2.96 -11.99 -3.13
CA GLY A 55 -3.47 -11.07 -4.13
C GLY A 55 -4.45 -10.05 -3.56
N ALA A 56 -5.00 -9.21 -4.43
CA ALA A 56 -6.02 -8.22 -4.09
C ALA A 56 -7.41 -8.89 -4.14
N PRO A 57 -8.11 -9.01 -3.00
CA PRO A 57 -9.40 -9.69 -2.96
C PRO A 57 -10.35 -9.12 -4.01
N PRO A 58 -10.93 -9.96 -4.88
CA PRO A 58 -11.69 -9.47 -6.02
C PRO A 58 -13.05 -8.94 -5.58
N TYR A 59 -13.49 -7.85 -6.20
CA TYR A 59 -14.81 -7.23 -5.98
C TYR A 59 -15.32 -6.63 -7.30
N PRO A 60 -16.65 -6.44 -7.46
CA PRO A 60 -17.20 -5.81 -8.65
C PRO A 60 -17.00 -4.30 -8.61
N ALA A 61 -16.62 -3.68 -9.74
CA ALA A 61 -16.41 -2.23 -9.81
C ALA A 61 -17.68 -1.41 -9.55
N SER A 62 -18.85 -1.97 -9.88
CA SER A 62 -20.15 -1.37 -9.56
C SER A 62 -21.16 -2.44 -9.16
N LEU A 63 -21.99 -2.13 -8.16
CA LEU A 63 -22.99 -3.06 -7.65
C LEU A 63 -24.15 -2.32 -7.00
N GLY A 64 -25.38 -2.68 -7.40
CA GLY A 64 -26.60 -2.07 -6.89
C GLY A 64 -27.28 -1.20 -7.94
N SER A 65 -27.94 -0.15 -7.49
CA SER A 65 -28.72 0.76 -8.34
C SER A 65 -28.68 2.17 -7.76
N ASP A 66 -28.77 3.20 -8.61
CA ASP A 66 -28.76 4.61 -8.20
C ASP A 66 -29.86 4.98 -7.18
N SER A 67 -30.95 4.20 -7.12
CA SER A 67 -32.05 4.36 -6.15
C SER A 67 -31.88 3.53 -4.87
N GLY A 68 -30.75 2.84 -4.71
CA GLY A 68 -30.42 2.00 -3.56
C GLY A 68 -30.02 2.81 -2.32
N LEU A 69 -29.80 2.11 -1.21
CA LEU A 69 -29.29 2.72 0.03
C LEU A 69 -27.80 3.07 -0.04
N LEU A 70 -27.06 2.41 -0.93
CA LEU A 70 -25.62 2.58 -1.14
C LEU A 70 -25.40 3.04 -2.57
N ASP A 71 -24.39 3.88 -2.77
CA ASP A 71 -23.95 4.30 -4.10
C ASP A 71 -23.47 3.08 -4.91
N VAL A 72 -23.56 3.13 -6.23
CA VAL A 72 -23.21 2.00 -7.11
C VAL A 72 -21.74 1.61 -7.01
N THR A 73 -20.86 2.52 -6.58
CA THR A 73 -19.41 2.28 -6.38
C THR A 73 -19.07 1.81 -4.97
N TRP A 74 -20.04 1.56 -4.09
CA TRP A 74 -19.78 1.13 -2.71
C TRP A 74 -18.83 -0.07 -2.54
N PRO A 75 -18.75 -1.05 -3.48
CA PRO A 75 -17.79 -2.14 -3.34
C PRO A 75 -16.35 -1.64 -3.45
N ASP A 76 -16.08 -0.61 -4.26
CA ASP A 76 -14.76 -0.01 -4.39
C ASP A 76 -14.34 0.71 -3.11
N ASP A 77 -15.25 1.50 -2.53
CA ASP A 77 -15.01 2.17 -1.25
C ASP A 77 -14.74 1.17 -0.10
N ALA A 78 -15.44 0.03 -0.11
CA ALA A 78 -15.37 -0.97 0.95
C ALA A 78 -14.22 -1.97 0.77
N ALA A 79 -14.04 -2.52 -0.43
CA ALA A 79 -13.09 -3.57 -0.74
C ALA A 79 -11.80 -3.06 -1.38
N GLY A 80 -11.82 -1.90 -2.06
CA GLY A 80 -10.64 -1.27 -2.66
C GLY A 80 -9.48 -1.20 -1.66
N PRO A 81 -9.66 -0.69 -0.44
CA PRO A 81 -8.58 -0.63 0.57
C PRO A 81 -7.95 -1.98 0.95
N LEU A 82 -8.53 -3.13 0.57
CA LEU A 82 -7.96 -4.44 0.85
C LEU A 82 -6.63 -4.70 0.13
N TRP A 83 -6.31 -3.97 -0.94
CA TRP A 83 -4.99 -4.02 -1.58
C TRP A 83 -3.85 -3.74 -0.57
N TYR A 84 -4.10 -2.89 0.43
CA TYR A 84 -3.11 -2.58 1.47
C TYR A 84 -2.78 -3.82 2.31
N LEU A 85 -3.73 -4.72 2.55
CA LEU A 85 -3.48 -5.95 3.32
C LEU A 85 -2.54 -6.88 2.57
N ARG A 86 -2.69 -6.96 1.25
CA ARG A 86 -1.74 -7.64 0.36
C ARG A 86 -0.36 -7.03 0.47
N ALA A 87 -0.24 -5.72 0.27
CA ALA A 87 1.03 -5.02 0.37
C ALA A 87 1.69 -5.26 1.74
N TYR A 88 0.93 -5.13 2.83
CA TYR A 88 1.40 -5.38 4.19
C TYR A 88 1.87 -6.82 4.40
N LEU A 89 1.13 -7.82 3.90
CA LEU A 89 1.54 -9.22 3.96
C LEU A 89 2.91 -9.41 3.31
N TRP A 90 3.07 -8.92 2.07
CA TRP A 90 4.33 -9.01 1.34
C TRP A 90 5.47 -8.30 2.04
N PHE A 91 5.24 -7.11 2.59
CA PHE A 91 6.26 -6.41 3.39
C PHE A 91 6.67 -7.18 4.63
N VAL A 92 5.74 -7.79 5.36
CA VAL A 92 6.05 -8.62 6.53
C VAL A 92 6.87 -9.85 6.15
N LEU A 93 6.53 -10.49 5.03
CA LEU A 93 7.27 -11.66 4.52
C LEU A 93 8.66 -11.27 3.99
N ALA A 94 8.78 -10.14 3.31
CA ALA A 94 10.03 -9.62 2.77
C ALA A 94 10.95 -9.01 3.84
N SER A 95 10.40 -8.60 4.99
CA SER A 95 11.13 -7.90 6.06
C SER A 95 12.43 -8.57 6.51
N PRO A 96 12.53 -9.90 6.70
CA PRO A 96 13.80 -10.53 7.08
C PRO A 96 14.89 -10.34 6.04
N LEU A 97 14.54 -10.37 4.75
CA LEU A 97 15.47 -10.15 3.65
C LEU A 97 15.85 -8.68 3.54
N LEU A 98 14.85 -7.78 3.55
CA LEU A 98 15.06 -6.34 3.50
C LEU A 98 15.90 -5.84 4.66
N LEU A 99 15.69 -6.36 5.87
CA LEU A 99 16.47 -6.00 7.05
C LEU A 99 17.93 -6.48 6.92
N ARG A 100 18.16 -7.68 6.37
CA ARG A 100 19.53 -8.16 6.07
C ARG A 100 20.21 -7.27 5.04
N ALA A 101 19.49 -6.86 3.98
CA ALA A 101 20.00 -5.94 2.97
C ALA A 101 20.32 -4.57 3.59
N PHE A 102 19.40 -4.01 4.37
CA PHE A 102 19.54 -2.72 5.02
C PHE A 102 20.75 -2.67 5.97
N ARG A 103 20.97 -3.73 6.76
CA ARG A 103 22.15 -3.82 7.65
C ARG A 103 23.48 -3.88 6.91
N ARG A 104 23.50 -4.41 5.69
CA ARG A 104 24.72 -4.46 4.86
C ARG A 104 24.94 -3.17 4.08
N ALA A 105 23.87 -2.59 3.54
CA ALA A 105 23.92 -1.43 2.66
C ALA A 105 22.68 -0.55 2.91
N PRO A 106 22.69 0.30 3.96
CA PRO A 106 21.50 1.01 4.41
C PRO A 106 21.00 2.03 3.38
N TRP A 107 21.90 2.85 2.82
CA TRP A 107 21.53 3.88 1.84
C TRP A 107 21.02 3.30 0.52
N PRO A 108 21.70 2.33 -0.12
CA PRO A 108 21.15 1.69 -1.32
C PRO A 108 19.80 1.02 -1.05
N THR A 109 19.67 0.33 0.09
CA THR A 109 18.40 -0.33 0.44
C THR A 109 17.27 0.67 0.65
N LEU A 110 17.55 1.82 1.27
CA LEU A 110 16.56 2.87 1.50
C LEU A 110 16.13 3.58 0.21
N LEU A 111 17.06 3.84 -0.70
CA LEU A 111 16.79 4.58 -1.94
C LEU A 111 16.26 3.68 -3.08
N ALA A 112 16.51 2.37 -3.01
CA ALA A 112 16.10 1.42 -4.05
C ALA A 112 14.60 1.45 -4.38
N PRO A 113 13.65 1.50 -3.41
CA PRO A 113 12.23 1.59 -3.73
C PRO A 113 11.85 2.89 -4.45
N LEU A 114 12.48 4.02 -4.09
CA LEU A 114 12.25 5.30 -4.79
C LEU A 114 12.76 5.24 -6.22
N ALA A 115 13.95 4.68 -6.43
CA ALA A 115 14.51 4.46 -7.76
C ALA A 115 13.64 3.49 -8.58
N LEU A 116 13.18 2.39 -7.98
CA LEU A 116 12.28 1.44 -8.62
C LEU A 116 10.95 2.10 -9.00
N THR A 117 10.40 2.94 -8.13
CA THR A 117 9.17 3.70 -8.42
C THR A 117 9.39 4.67 -9.58
N ALA A 118 10.54 5.33 -9.67
CA ALA A 118 10.84 6.19 -10.80
C ALA A 118 10.91 5.40 -12.12
N VAL A 119 11.43 4.17 -12.09
CA VAL A 119 11.49 3.29 -13.28
C VAL A 119 10.11 2.76 -13.69
N VAL A 120 9.34 2.22 -12.75
CA VAL A 120 8.03 1.62 -13.03
C VAL A 120 6.98 2.69 -13.28
N GLY A 121 6.97 3.75 -12.47
CA GLY A 121 5.99 4.84 -12.52
C GLY A 121 6.15 5.80 -13.69
N THR A 122 7.29 5.82 -14.39
CA THR A 122 7.47 6.59 -15.65
C THR A 122 7.10 5.78 -16.89
N GLY A 123 6.64 4.53 -16.72
CA GLY A 123 6.32 3.65 -17.84
C GLY A 123 7.54 3.08 -18.56
N PHE A 124 8.76 3.25 -18.03
CA PHE A 124 9.97 2.65 -18.60
C PHE A 124 9.91 1.10 -18.58
N VAL A 125 9.24 0.54 -17.57
CA VAL A 125 8.87 -0.88 -17.50
C VAL A 125 7.40 -0.99 -17.11
N THR A 126 6.60 -1.63 -17.96
CA THR A 126 5.20 -1.94 -17.66
C THR A 126 5.06 -3.43 -17.39
N ILE A 127 4.53 -3.78 -16.22
CA ILE A 127 4.19 -5.16 -15.86
C ILE A 127 2.66 -5.22 -15.86
N PRO A 128 2.04 -6.01 -16.75
CA PRO A 128 0.58 -6.03 -16.84
C PRO A 128 -0.05 -6.82 -15.69
N GLY A 129 -1.27 -6.39 -15.33
CA GLY A 129 -2.14 -7.06 -14.38
C GLY A 129 -1.67 -6.97 -12.93
N GLU A 130 -2.25 -7.83 -12.10
CA GLU A 130 -2.13 -7.77 -10.64
C GLU A 130 -0.69 -7.84 -10.11
N THR A 131 0.20 -8.52 -10.85
CA THR A 131 1.64 -8.56 -10.50
C THR A 131 2.28 -7.19 -10.64
N GLY A 132 1.89 -6.42 -11.64
CA GLY A 132 2.33 -5.03 -11.82
C GLY A 132 1.85 -4.14 -10.69
N ASP A 133 0.60 -4.29 -10.27
CA ASP A 133 0.04 -3.54 -9.14
C ASP A 133 0.82 -3.86 -7.86
N ALA A 134 1.08 -5.14 -7.59
CA ALA A 134 1.85 -5.56 -6.41
C ALA A 134 3.29 -5.02 -6.43
N VAL A 135 3.95 -4.99 -7.60
CA VAL A 135 5.29 -4.41 -7.75
C VAL A 135 5.26 -2.90 -7.55
N THR A 136 4.25 -2.22 -8.09
CA THR A 136 4.07 -0.78 -7.96
C THR A 136 3.83 -0.41 -6.50
N ASP A 137 2.91 -1.09 -5.81
CA ASP A 137 2.67 -0.90 -4.37
C ASP A 137 3.95 -1.10 -3.56
N PHE A 138 4.69 -2.18 -3.86
CA PHE A 138 5.94 -2.46 -3.16
C PHE A 138 6.99 -1.37 -3.40
N ALA A 139 7.07 -0.84 -4.61
CA ALA A 139 7.99 0.24 -4.96
C ALA A 139 7.60 1.55 -4.23
N VAL A 140 6.33 1.96 -4.36
CA VAL A 140 5.80 3.22 -3.82
C VAL A 140 5.94 3.27 -2.31
N TYR A 141 5.52 2.21 -1.61
CA TYR A 141 5.48 2.19 -0.15
C TYR A 141 6.74 1.58 0.48
N GLY A 142 7.60 0.93 -0.31
CA GLY A 142 8.80 0.25 0.19
C GLY A 142 9.79 1.19 0.86
N GLY A 143 9.92 2.42 0.35
CA GLY A 143 10.77 3.45 0.98
C GLY A 143 10.29 3.76 2.40
N CYS A 144 8.98 3.92 2.58
CA CYS A 144 8.36 4.16 3.89
C CYS A 144 8.54 2.97 4.84
N TRP A 145 8.44 1.74 4.34
CA TRP A 145 8.69 0.55 5.14
C TRP A 145 10.14 0.48 5.65
N ILE A 146 11.11 0.74 4.76
CA ILE A 146 12.54 0.69 5.09
C ILE A 146 12.94 1.85 6.00
N LEU A 147 12.27 3.01 5.91
CA LEU A 147 12.41 4.09 6.91
C LEU A 147 12.07 3.61 8.32
N GLY A 148 11.11 2.68 8.47
CA GLY A 148 10.84 2.03 9.75
C GLY A 148 12.05 1.27 10.31
N PHE A 149 12.79 0.56 9.46
CA PHE A 149 14.06 -0.06 9.86
C PHE A 149 15.12 0.98 10.19
N ALA A 150 15.23 2.04 9.39
CA ALA A 150 16.15 3.15 9.63
C ALA A 150 15.90 3.84 10.97
N HIS A 151 14.64 4.02 11.36
CA HIS A 151 14.28 4.54 12.66
C HIS A 151 14.66 3.57 13.78
N HIS A 152 14.29 2.29 13.63
CA HIS A 152 14.53 1.26 14.64
C HIS A 152 16.03 0.97 14.88
N GLU A 153 16.85 0.92 13.82
CA GLU A 153 18.31 0.74 13.89
C GLU A 153 19.04 2.06 14.28
N GLY A 154 18.28 3.14 14.58
CA GLY A 154 18.83 4.42 15.04
C GLY A 154 19.53 5.24 13.97
N MET A 155 19.44 4.88 12.69
CA MET A 155 20.05 5.61 11.57
C MET A 155 19.50 7.03 11.49
N LEU A 156 18.18 7.22 11.57
CA LEU A 156 17.57 8.55 11.50
C LEU A 156 18.00 9.46 12.66
N ARG A 157 18.28 8.89 13.84
CA ARG A 157 18.76 9.63 15.03
C ARG A 157 20.17 10.19 14.86
N ARG A 158 20.97 9.63 13.95
CA ARG A 158 22.32 10.11 13.64
C ARG A 158 22.31 11.32 12.71
N ILE A 159 21.20 11.57 12.03
CA ILE A 159 21.04 12.69 11.10
C ILE A 159 20.50 13.89 11.89
N PRO A 160 21.13 15.07 11.81
CA PRO A 160 20.59 16.27 12.43
C PRO A 160 19.16 16.54 11.97
N ARG A 161 18.26 16.83 12.90
CA ARG A 161 16.82 17.00 12.62
C ARG A 161 16.57 18.02 11.51
N TYR A 162 17.26 19.16 11.53
CA TYR A 162 17.10 20.19 10.50
C TYR A 162 17.44 19.64 9.11
N ALA A 163 18.54 18.88 8.98
CA ALA A 163 18.96 18.29 7.71
C ALA A 163 17.92 17.27 7.21
N ALA A 164 17.44 16.39 8.09
CA ALA A 164 16.44 15.40 7.73
C ALA A 164 15.12 16.04 7.30
N VAL A 165 14.63 17.06 8.03
CA VAL A 165 13.40 17.78 7.70
C VAL A 165 13.57 18.58 6.40
N SER A 166 14.68 19.30 6.22
CA SER A 166 14.94 20.03 4.97
C SER A 166 15.00 19.11 3.77
N CYS A 167 15.72 17.99 3.85
CA CYS A 167 15.75 17.00 2.77
C CYS A 167 14.36 16.40 2.51
N ALA A 168 13.61 16.07 3.55
CA ALA A 168 12.24 15.56 3.41
C ALA A 168 11.31 16.55 2.69
N VAL A 169 11.36 17.83 3.07
CA VAL A 169 10.58 18.90 2.42
C VAL A 169 10.98 19.05 0.95
N LEU A 170 12.27 18.98 0.62
CA LEU A 170 12.72 19.03 -0.78
C LEU A 170 12.20 17.83 -1.59
N VAL A 171 12.22 16.63 -1.02
CA VAL A 171 11.68 15.42 -1.67
C VAL A 171 10.16 15.52 -1.86
N MET A 172 9.43 16.06 -0.87
CA MET A 172 7.99 16.31 -0.99
C MET A 172 7.68 17.36 -2.05
N ALA A 173 8.44 18.45 -2.08
CA ALA A 173 8.30 19.50 -3.08
C ALA A 173 8.57 18.97 -4.49
N PHE A 174 9.56 18.08 -4.65
CA PHE A 174 9.78 17.36 -5.89
C PHE A 174 8.55 16.53 -6.30
N GLY A 175 7.93 15.81 -5.37
CA GLY A 175 6.72 15.03 -5.66
C GLY A 175 5.56 15.89 -6.17
N LEU A 176 5.32 17.05 -5.54
CA LEU A 176 4.29 17.99 -5.99
C LEU A 176 4.63 18.64 -7.34
N TRP A 177 5.89 19.01 -7.55
CA TRP A 177 6.34 19.53 -8.84
C TRP A 177 6.14 18.48 -9.94
N TRP A 178 6.51 17.23 -9.68
CA TRP A 178 6.30 16.12 -10.62
C TRP A 178 4.83 15.92 -10.96
N ALA A 179 3.95 15.89 -9.93
CA ALA A 179 2.52 15.72 -10.11
C ALA A 179 1.89 16.82 -10.98
N SER A 180 2.37 18.07 -10.87
CA SER A 180 1.85 19.18 -11.69
C SER A 180 2.03 18.97 -13.20
N GLY A 181 2.99 18.14 -13.61
CA GLY A 181 3.22 17.76 -15.01
C GLY A 181 2.64 16.40 -15.42
N HIS A 182 2.08 15.63 -14.49
CA HIS A 182 1.65 14.24 -14.69
C HIS A 182 0.30 13.96 -14.03
N LEU A 183 -0.66 14.88 -14.18
CA LEU A 183 -1.98 14.75 -13.58
C LEU A 183 -2.69 13.47 -14.06
N GLY A 184 -3.29 12.76 -13.12
CA GLY A 184 -4.12 11.59 -13.39
C GLY A 184 -5.50 11.96 -13.96
N PRO A 185 -6.36 10.97 -14.24
CA PRO A 185 -7.74 11.20 -14.67
C PRO A 185 -8.53 12.06 -13.66
N GLU A 186 -8.29 11.85 -12.37
CA GLU A 186 -8.89 12.61 -11.26
C GLU A 186 -8.09 13.90 -10.90
N GLY A 187 -7.14 14.28 -11.74
CA GLY A 187 -6.34 15.50 -11.57
C GLY A 187 -5.22 15.34 -10.56
N TRP A 188 -5.35 16.00 -9.40
CA TRP A 188 -4.32 16.07 -8.34
C TRP A 188 -4.35 14.89 -7.36
N ASP A 189 -4.91 13.75 -7.76
CA ASP A 189 -4.83 12.54 -6.96
C ASP A 189 -3.42 11.94 -7.06
N LEU A 190 -2.67 11.97 -5.95
CA LEU A 190 -1.35 11.39 -5.90
C LEU A 190 -1.38 9.86 -6.04
N ASN A 191 -2.49 9.19 -5.69
CA ASN A 191 -2.62 7.74 -5.82
C ASN A 191 -2.45 7.27 -7.27
N ASP A 192 -2.84 8.12 -8.23
CA ASP A 192 -2.67 7.88 -9.67
C ASP A 192 -1.25 8.19 -10.18
N ILE A 193 -0.39 8.78 -9.34
CA ILE A 193 0.93 9.29 -9.71
C ILE A 193 1.99 8.64 -8.81
N PRO A 194 2.44 7.40 -9.12
CA PRO A 194 3.28 6.59 -8.23
C PRO A 194 4.53 7.32 -7.69
N LEU A 195 5.24 8.05 -8.55
CA LEU A 195 6.46 8.76 -8.15
C LEU A 195 6.17 9.94 -7.20
N ALA A 196 5.08 10.68 -7.46
CA ALA A 196 4.64 11.75 -6.57
C ALA A 196 4.22 11.18 -5.21
N GLN A 197 3.42 10.11 -5.20
CA GLN A 197 2.99 9.44 -3.98
C GLN A 197 4.16 8.91 -3.15
N ALA A 198 5.13 8.26 -3.79
CA ALA A 198 6.26 7.66 -3.10
C ALA A 198 7.14 8.73 -2.45
N THR A 199 7.46 9.81 -3.17
CA THR A 199 8.32 10.89 -2.67
C THR A 199 7.62 11.73 -1.61
N TRP A 200 6.33 12.04 -1.81
CA TRP A 200 5.50 12.71 -0.81
C TRP A 200 5.43 11.90 0.50
N SER A 201 5.00 10.64 0.41
CA SER A 201 4.87 9.75 1.56
C SER A 201 6.21 9.54 2.27
N PHE A 202 7.30 9.36 1.51
CA PHE A 202 8.64 9.21 2.07
C PHE A 202 9.05 10.40 2.92
N GLY A 203 8.89 11.63 2.42
CA GLY A 203 9.24 12.84 3.17
C GLY A 203 8.38 13.01 4.42
N VAL A 204 7.06 12.80 4.32
CA VAL A 204 6.15 12.83 5.48
C VAL A 204 6.61 11.83 6.54
N VAL A 205 6.90 10.58 6.15
CA VAL A 205 7.33 9.53 7.09
C VAL A 205 8.69 9.87 7.73
N VAL A 206 9.64 10.45 7.00
CA VAL A 206 10.91 10.94 7.60
C VAL A 206 10.62 11.95 8.71
N ILE A 207 9.76 12.93 8.44
CA ILE A 207 9.40 13.97 9.42
C ILE A 207 8.74 13.32 10.64
N LEU A 208 7.72 12.49 10.44
CA LEU A 208 7.03 11.79 11.52
C LEU A 208 7.98 10.95 12.39
N LEU A 209 8.90 10.22 11.77
CA LEU A 209 9.86 9.38 12.48
C LEU A 209 10.96 10.18 13.19
N GLN A 210 11.23 11.43 12.79
CA GLN A 210 12.15 12.32 13.51
C GLN A 210 11.54 12.87 14.81
N TYR A 211 10.21 13.07 14.83
CA TYR A 211 9.50 13.58 16.00
C TYR A 211 8.90 12.49 16.88
N SER A 212 8.67 11.28 16.34
CA SER A 212 8.01 10.12 16.94
C SER A 212 7.89 10.20 18.47
N PRO A 213 6.76 10.71 19.00
CA PRO A 213 6.57 10.83 20.43
C PRO A 213 6.43 9.43 21.03
N SER A 214 7.24 9.10 22.04
CA SER A 214 7.00 7.92 22.85
C SER A 214 5.85 8.22 23.80
N TRP A 215 4.65 7.73 23.50
CA TRP A 215 3.55 7.71 24.46
C TRP A 215 3.94 6.75 25.58
N ARG A 216 4.43 7.30 26.70
CA ARG A 216 4.76 6.54 27.91
C ARG A 216 3.52 6.28 28.76
N GLU A 217 2.53 7.16 28.65
CA GLU A 217 1.22 7.07 29.31
C GLU A 217 0.16 7.54 28.30
N LEU A 218 -1.02 6.91 28.34
CA LEU A 218 -2.19 7.38 27.60
C LEU A 218 -2.66 8.70 28.22
N PRO A 219 -3.11 9.68 27.43
CA PRO A 219 -3.69 10.90 27.99
C PRO A 219 -4.95 10.54 28.81
N PRO A 220 -5.19 11.23 29.95
CA PRO A 220 -6.30 10.95 30.85
C PRO A 220 -7.67 11.13 30.19
#